data_AF-X0WH28-F1
#
_entry.id   AF-X0WH28-F1
#
_cell.length_a   1.000
_cell.length_b   1.000
_cell.length_c   1.000
_cell.angle_alpha   90.00
_cell.angle_beta   90.00
_cell.angle_gamma   90.00
#
_symmetry.space_group_name_H-M   'P 1'
#
loop_
_entity.id
_entity.type
_entity.pdbx_description
1 polymer ?
#
loop_
_entity_poly.entity_id
_entity_poly.type
_entity_poly.pdbx_seq_one_letter_code
_entity_poly.pdbx_strand_id
1 'polypeptide(L)' 'MDDTIENETRQVLENIGAVLRQAGMGYCDVVRATIYMTDIKNYGKINSIYAQYFREKPPARAAVQVVSLPKQ' A
#
# COMPACT_ATOMS: atom_id res chain seq x y z
N MET A 1 17.57 1.89 10.04
CA MET A 1 16.22 2.50 9.98
C MET A 1 15.30 1.41 10.46
N ASP A 2 14.46 1.65 11.47
CA ASP A 2 13.63 0.59 12.03
C ASP A 2 12.71 0.00 10.95
N ASP A 3 12.91 -1.28 10.64
CA ASP A 3 12.18 -2.10 9.66
C ASP A 3 10.77 -2.41 10.20
N THR A 4 9.99 -1.35 10.43
CA THR A 4 8.59 -1.47 10.83
C THR A 4 7.71 -1.57 9.60
N ILE A 5 6.67 -2.40 9.69
CA ILE A 5 5.69 -2.54 8.60
C ILE A 5 5.04 -1.20 8.24
N GLU A 6 4.94 -0.28 9.21
CA GLU A 6 4.46 1.08 8.98
C GLU A 6 5.38 1.87 8.03
N ASN A 7 6.70 1.79 8.22
CA ASN A 7 7.67 2.47 7.37
C ASN A 7 7.70 1.85 5.97
N GLU A 8 7.68 0.52 5.88
CA GLU A 8 7.59 -0.20 4.61
C GLU A 8 6.31 0.17 3.84
N THR A 9 5.17 0.20 4.52
CA THR A 9 3.89 0.58 3.91
C THR A 9 3.92 2.00 3.36
N ARG A 10 4.46 2.96 4.13
CA ARG A 10 4.63 4.34 3.63
C ARG A 10 5.53 4.38 2.41
N GLN A 11 6.67 3.69 2.46
CA GLN A 11 7.61 3.68 1.34
C GLN A 11 6.98 3.12 0.07
N VAL A 12 6.22 2.01 0.17
CA VAL A 12 5.49 1.42 -0.96
C VAL A 12 4.49 2.42 -1.54
N LEU A 13 3.71 3.10 -0.69
CA LEU A 13 2.73 4.07 -1.14
C LEU A 13 3.39 5.30 -1.78
N GLU A 14 4.46 5.84 -1.20
CA GLU A 14 5.24 6.94 -1.81
C GLU A 14 5.81 6.56 -3.18
N ASN A 15 6.31 5.34 -3.33
CA ASN A 15 6.79 4.84 -4.61
C ASN A 15 5.66 4.78 -5.65
N ILE A 16 4.48 4.28 -5.27
CA ILE A 16 3.28 4.29 -6.13
C ILE A 16 2.92 5.73 -6.52
N GLY A 17 2.90 6.66 -5.55
CA GLY A 17 2.64 8.07 -5.82
C GLY A 17 3.63 8.70 -6.78
N ALA A 18 4.92 8.36 -6.69
CA ALA A 18 5.94 8.83 -7.61
C ALA A 18 5.69 8.33 -9.05
N VAL A 19 5.34 7.06 -9.21
CA VAL A 19 5.00 6.46 -10.53
C VAL A 19 3.74 7.10 -11.12
N LEU A 20 2.70 7.29 -10.31
CA LEU A 20 1.47 7.96 -10.75
C LEU A 20 1.75 9.39 -11.21
N ARG A 21 2.53 10.16 -10.43
CA ARG A 21 2.91 11.54 -10.80
C ARG A 21 3.69 11.60 -12.12
N GLN A 22 4.59 10.65 -12.36
CA GLN A 22 5.31 10.57 -13.64
C GLN A 22 4.38 10.31 -14.83
N ALA A 23 3.25 9.62 -14.59
CA ALA A 23 2.20 9.40 -15.59
C ALA A 23 1.16 10.54 -15.65
N GLY A 24 1.32 11.63 -14.89
CA GLY A 24 0.34 12.72 -14.80
C GLY A 24 -0.94 12.35 -14.04
N MET A 25 -0.89 11.29 -13.21
CA MET A 25 -1.99 10.75 -12.42
C MET A 25 -1.77 10.97 -10.92
N GLY A 26 -2.82 10.75 -10.12
CA GLY A 26 -2.79 10.75 -8.66
C GLY A 26 -3.48 9.53 -8.06
N TYR A 27 -3.52 9.46 -6.73
CA TYR A 27 -4.15 8.34 -6.01
C TYR A 27 -5.65 8.19 -6.31
N CYS A 28 -6.33 9.27 -6.69
CA CYS A 28 -7.74 9.25 -7.09
C CYS A 28 -7.99 8.55 -8.42
N ASP A 29 -6.96 8.35 -9.24
CA ASP A 29 -7.05 7.66 -10.54
C ASP A 29 -6.85 6.14 -10.39
N VAL A 30 -6.48 5.66 -9.20
CA VAL A 30 -6.34 4.24 -8.92
C VAL A 30 -7.73 3.63 -8.77
N VAL A 31 -8.05 2.65 -9.61
CA VAL A 31 -9.34 1.94 -9.60
C VAL A 31 -9.31 0.60 -8.86
N ARG A 32 -8.14 -0.03 -8.79
CA ARG A 32 -7.94 -1.33 -8.13
C ARG A 32 -6.58 -1.39 -7.44
N ALA A 33 -6.55 -1.92 -6.21
CA ALA A 33 -5.33 -2.20 -5.46
C ALA A 33 -5.36 -3.64 -4.91
N THR A 34 -4.22 -4.32 -4.96
CA THR A 34 -4.04 -5.64 -4.34
C THR A 34 -2.89 -5.56 -3.37
N ILE A 35 -3.15 -5.87 -2.09
CA ILE A 35 -2.17 -5.83 -1.01
C ILE A 35 -1.78 -7.26 -0.66
N TYR A 36 -0.49 -7.55 -0.76
CA TYR A 36 0.10 -8.79 -0.29
C TYR A 36 0.89 -8.51 0.99
N MET A 37 0.67 -9.31 2.03
CA MET A 37 1.40 -9.20 3.30
C MET A 37 1.85 -10.58 3.77
N THR A 38 2.96 -10.66 4.51
CA THR A 38 3.45 -11.94 5.04
C THR A 38 2.84 -12.30 6.39
N ASP A 39 2.37 -11.30 7.15
CA ASP A 39 1.64 -11.49 8.41
C ASP A 39 0.35 -10.66 8.45
N ILE A 40 -0.79 -11.33 8.51
CA ILE A 40 -2.12 -10.72 8.60
C ILE A 40 -2.31 -9.90 9.87
N LYS A 41 -1.54 -10.14 10.93
CA LYS A 41 -1.59 -9.33 12.18
C LYS A 41 -1.24 -7.87 11.92
N ASN A 42 -0.47 -7.60 10.87
CA ASN A 42 -0.10 -6.24 10.47
C ASN A 42 -1.21 -5.51 9.69
N TYR A 43 -2.30 -6.19 9.32
CA TYR A 43 -3.37 -5.62 8.50
C TYR A 43 -3.92 -4.30 9.06
N GLY A 44 -4.13 -4.20 10.38
CA GLY A 44 -4.63 -2.98 11.01
C GLY A 44 -3.69 -1.78 10.82
N LYS A 45 -2.38 -2.01 10.98
CA LYS A 45 -1.33 -1.00 10.77
C LYS A 45 -1.25 -0.56 9.31
N ILE A 46 -1.24 -1.52 8.40
CA ILE A 46 -1.23 -1.28 6.94
C ILE A 46 -2.46 -0.48 6.53
N ASN A 47 -3.65 -0.86 7.01
CA ASN A 47 -4.91 -0.21 6.66
C ASN A 47 -4.98 1.24 7.15
N SER A 48 -4.47 1.52 8.35
CA SER A 48 -4.42 2.88 8.91
C SER A 48 -3.60 3.82 8.05
N ILE A 49 -2.45 3.36 7.54
CA ILE A 49 -1.59 4.15 6.66
C ILE A 49 -2.23 4.26 5.28
N TYR A 50 -2.68 3.14 4.69
CA TYR A 50 -3.35 3.12 3.39
C TYR A 50 -4.52 4.11 3.30
N ALA A 51 -5.35 4.21 4.34
CA ALA A 51 -6.48 5.14 4.40
C ALA A 51 -6.06 6.62 4.37
N GLN A 52 -4.82 6.95 4.77
CA GLN A 52 -4.31 8.33 4.71
C GLN A 52 -4.02 8.78 3.27
N TYR A 53 -3.73 7.84 2.37
CA TYR A 53 -3.44 8.08 0.96
C TYR A 53 -4.69 8.04 0.08
N PHE A 54 -5.61 7.10 0.34
CA PHE A 54 -6.85 6.91 -0.44
C PHE A 54 -8.07 7.44 0.31
N ARG A 55 -8.27 8.77 0.32
CA ARG A 55 -9.30 9.43 1.15
C ARG A 55 -10.67 9.56 0.50
N GLU A 56 -10.73 10.02 -0.75
CA GLU A 56 -12.01 10.43 -1.37
C GLU A 56 -12.67 9.30 -2.17
N LYS A 57 -11.89 8.61 -3.00
CA LYS A 57 -12.36 7.51 -3.87
C LYS A 57 -11.42 6.32 -3.70
N PRO A 58 -11.59 5.51 -2.66
CA PRO A 58 -10.74 4.35 -2.46
C PRO A 58 -10.98 3.34 -3.60
N PRO A 59 -9.90 2.73 -4.13
CA PRO A 59 -10.01 1.72 -5.18
C PRO A 59 -10.68 0.45 -4.67
N ALA A 60 -11.17 -0.37 -5.60
CA ALA A 60 -11.51 -1.76 -5.30
C ALA A 60 -10.27 -2.48 -4.73
N ARG A 61 -10.40 -3.11 -3.56
CA ARG A 61 -9.26 -3.67 -2.83
C ARG A 61 -9.39 -5.17 -2.57
N ALA A 62 -8.29 -5.88 -2.81
CA ALA A 62 -8.05 -7.21 -2.25
C ALA A 62 -6.83 -7.16 -1.31
N ALA A 63 -6.91 -7.82 -0.17
CA ALA A 63 -5.81 -7.92 0.80
C ALA A 63 -5.66 -9.38 1.22
N VAL A 64 -4.47 -9.96 1.01
CA VAL A 64 -4.22 -11.38 1.23
C VAL A 64 -2.89 -11.60 1.94
N GLN A 65 -2.86 -12.61 2.82
CA GLN A 65 -1.61 -13.11 3.37
C GLN A 65 -0.96 -14.10 2.39
N VAL A 66 0.35 -13.96 2.18
CA VAL A 66 1.16 -14.87 1.38
C VAL A 66 2.31 -15.43 2.21
N VAL A 67 2.85 -16.59 1.81
CA VAL A 67 3.93 -17.27 2.54
C VAL A 67 5.23 -16.47 2.50
N SER A 68 5.54 -15.81 1.38
CA SER A 68 6.73 -14.97 1.22
C SER A 68 6.52 -13.91 0.13
N LEU A 69 7.37 -12.87 0.17
CA LEU A 69 7.45 -11.81 -0.84
C LEU A 69 8.87 -11.77 -1.44
N PRO A 70 9.05 -11.27 -2.67
CA PRO A 70 10.38 -11.13 -3.27
C PRO A 70 11.29 -10.26 -2.37
N LYS A 71 12.51 -10.74 -2.11
CA LYS A 71 13.51 -10.19 -1.16
C LYS A 71 13.29 -10.49 0.34
N GLN A 72 12.33 -11.34 0.73
CA GLN A 72 12.24 -11.89 2.09
C GLN A 72 12.87 -13.27 2.22
#